data_AF-A0A2V9HAP2-F1
#
_entry.id   AF-A0A2V9HAP2-F1
#
_cell.length_a   1.000
_cell.length_b   1.000
_cell.length_c   1.000
_cell.angle_alpha   90.00
_cell.angle_beta   90.00
_cell.angle_gamma   90.00
#
_symmetry.space_group_name_H-M   'P 1'
#
loop_
_entity.id
_entity.type
_entity.pdbx_description
1 polymer ?
#
loop_
_entity_poly.entity_id
_entity_poly.type
_entity_poly.pdbx_seq_one_letter_code
_entity_poly.pdbx_strand_id
1 'polypeptide(L)'
;MLTQAEKGAAFHALHARAGAFIIPNPWDIGTARLLARLGFEALATTSAGYAFSVGQPDSTVGRDETMAHVAAIVSATDLPVSADLENGFGDTPQIVAETIKLAAQAGLVGGSIEDVSGRANCTVYELGHAERILAAAEAVRHLPFRFTLTARAENFVVGRPDLNDTIKRLQAYQEAGADVLYAPGVSTKDDIAAVVGSVDRPVNVVMGLEGVQLSRAALSALHVKRISVGSALARAAFGAFLRAARTCYDHIAGTLGVSLHDRFKALGWLSGGSGADNPYDLTPGGVQAFEALGIDIEATRKLRRRFAYACVDWSERRPHVGGAVGAAVLNVALHRKWVIRDLD
;
A
#
# COMPACT_ATOMS: atom_id res chain seq x y z
N MET A 1 -25.26 -0.57 -15.11
CA MET A 1 -24.02 0.21 -14.97
C MET A 1 -24.37 1.67 -14.94
N LEU A 2 -23.79 2.43 -14.01
CA LEU A 2 -23.95 3.89 -13.96
C LEU A 2 -23.16 4.52 -15.10
N THR A 3 -23.73 5.55 -15.73
CA THR A 3 -23.00 6.42 -16.65
C THR A 3 -21.88 7.16 -15.91
N GLN A 4 -20.87 7.62 -16.64
CA GLN A 4 -19.78 8.40 -16.03
C GLN A 4 -20.30 9.68 -15.34
N ALA A 5 -21.32 10.33 -15.90
CA ALA A 5 -21.95 11.49 -15.30
C ALA A 5 -22.62 11.17 -13.95
N GLU A 6 -23.34 10.05 -13.87
CA GLU A 6 -23.94 9.59 -12.60
C GLU A 6 -22.86 9.21 -11.57
N LYS A 7 -21.78 8.54 -11.99
CA LYS A 7 -20.64 8.25 -11.12
C LYS A 7 -20.03 9.55 -10.57
N GLY A 8 -19.84 10.56 -11.41
CA GLY A 8 -19.29 11.85 -10.99
C GLY A 8 -20.18 12.61 -10.01
N ALA A 9 -21.50 12.61 -10.26
CA ALA A 9 -22.48 13.19 -9.33
C ALA A 9 -22.49 12.45 -7.97
N ALA A 10 -22.46 11.11 -7.99
CA ALA A 10 -22.38 10.30 -6.78
C ALA A 10 -21.09 10.56 -6.01
N PHE A 11 -19.95 10.65 -6.69
CA PHE A 11 -18.66 10.94 -6.07
C PHE A 11 -18.63 12.31 -5.39
N HIS A 12 -19.17 13.33 -6.06
CA HIS A 12 -19.31 14.66 -5.47
C HIS A 12 -20.21 14.65 -4.22
N ALA A 13 -21.34 13.93 -4.27
CA ALA A 13 -22.26 13.80 -3.13
C ALA A 13 -21.60 13.18 -1.89
N LEU A 14 -20.65 12.26 -2.05
CA LEU A 14 -19.86 11.71 -0.93
C LEU A 14 -19.05 12.78 -0.19
N HIS A 15 -18.61 13.84 -0.89
CA HIS A 15 -17.88 14.95 -0.27
C HIS A 15 -18.83 15.99 0.37
N ALA A 16 -20.07 16.07 -0.08
CA ALA A 16 -21.07 16.99 0.45
C ALA A 16 -21.81 16.45 1.70
N ARG A 17 -21.93 15.12 1.85
CA ARG A 17 -22.68 14.53 2.98
C ARG A 17 -21.97 14.71 4.33
N ALA A 18 -22.71 14.50 5.42
CA ALA A 18 -22.17 14.55 6.78
C ALA A 18 -21.16 13.42 7.06
N GLY A 19 -20.13 13.73 7.86
CA GLY A 19 -19.08 12.79 8.27
C GLY A 19 -18.03 12.50 7.19
N ALA A 20 -17.00 11.74 7.57
CA ALA A 20 -15.96 11.28 6.66
C ALA A 20 -16.32 9.92 6.04
N PHE A 21 -15.90 9.72 4.79
CA PHE A 21 -15.96 8.43 4.10
C PHE A 21 -14.57 7.90 3.77
N ILE A 22 -14.45 6.58 3.64
CA ILE A 22 -13.21 5.90 3.27
C ILE A 22 -13.22 5.62 1.77
N ILE A 23 -12.13 5.97 1.09
CA ILE A 23 -11.86 5.67 -0.31
C ILE A 23 -10.65 4.72 -0.37
N PRO A 24 -10.86 3.39 -0.40
CA PRO A 24 -9.76 2.43 -0.40
C PRO A 24 -9.04 2.43 -1.75
N ASN A 25 -7.81 1.92 -1.72
CA ASN A 25 -6.90 1.97 -2.86
C ASN A 25 -6.60 0.60 -3.48
N PRO A 26 -7.40 0.13 -4.47
CA PRO A 26 -7.02 -1.05 -5.25
C PRO A 26 -5.83 -0.76 -6.17
N TRP A 27 -5.08 -1.81 -6.50
CA TRP A 27 -3.97 -1.77 -7.46
C TRP A 27 -4.17 -2.74 -8.64
N ASP A 28 -5.29 -3.46 -8.68
CA ASP A 28 -5.68 -4.32 -9.80
C ASP A 28 -7.21 -4.50 -9.90
N ILE A 29 -7.65 -5.23 -10.93
CA ILE A 29 -9.08 -5.51 -11.16
C ILE A 29 -9.70 -6.40 -10.07
N GLY A 30 -8.89 -7.27 -9.43
CA GLY A 30 -9.36 -8.22 -8.43
C GLY A 30 -9.71 -7.51 -7.13
N THR A 31 -8.78 -6.70 -6.63
CA THR A 31 -8.94 -5.85 -5.45
C THR A 31 -10.03 -4.81 -5.65
N ALA A 32 -10.16 -4.21 -6.84
CA ALA A 32 -11.26 -3.28 -7.14
C ALA A 32 -12.64 -3.94 -6.98
N ARG A 33 -12.81 -5.16 -7.52
CA ARG A 33 -14.06 -5.94 -7.39
C ARG A 33 -14.34 -6.37 -5.94
N LEU A 34 -13.30 -6.77 -5.20
CA LEU A 34 -13.43 -7.14 -3.79
C LEU A 34 -13.91 -5.94 -2.96
N LEU A 35 -13.28 -4.78 -3.12
CA LEU A 35 -13.66 -3.57 -2.40
C LEU A 35 -15.08 -3.12 -2.75
N ALA A 36 -15.50 -3.22 -4.01
CA ALA A 36 -16.87 -2.95 -4.40
C ALA A 36 -17.88 -3.89 -3.71
N ARG A 37 -17.57 -5.20 -3.64
CA ARG A 37 -18.42 -6.17 -2.95
C ARG A 37 -18.45 -6.01 -1.43
N LEU A 38 -17.40 -5.43 -0.84
CA LEU A 38 -17.35 -5.08 0.58
C LEU A 38 -18.20 -3.84 0.91
N GLY A 39 -18.80 -3.19 -0.09
CA GLY A 39 -19.73 -2.08 0.10
C GLY A 39 -19.08 -0.71 0.19
N PHE A 40 -17.82 -0.56 -0.24
CA PHE A 40 -17.25 0.78 -0.42
C PHE A 40 -17.99 1.54 -1.54
N GLU A 41 -18.09 2.86 -1.39
CA GLU A 41 -18.91 3.70 -2.27
C GLU A 41 -18.09 4.41 -3.37
N ALA A 42 -16.75 4.38 -3.26
CA ALA A 42 -15.81 4.93 -4.22
C ALA A 42 -14.46 4.23 -4.09
N LEU A 43 -13.62 4.30 -5.12
CA LEU A 43 -12.25 3.76 -5.13
C LEU A 43 -11.26 4.86 -5.54
N ALA A 44 -10.02 4.78 -5.05
CA ALA A 44 -8.92 5.61 -5.53
C ALA A 44 -7.77 4.73 -6.02
N THR A 45 -7.20 4.92 -7.20
CA THR A 45 -5.98 4.16 -7.56
C THR A 45 -4.80 4.55 -6.65
N THR A 46 -3.69 3.82 -6.74
CA THR A 46 -2.44 4.14 -6.04
C THR A 46 -1.27 3.92 -6.99
N SER A 47 -0.45 4.95 -7.23
CA SER A 47 0.76 4.84 -8.06
C SER A 47 1.71 3.78 -7.49
N ALA A 48 2.03 3.88 -6.20
CA ALA A 48 2.88 2.95 -5.48
C ALA A 48 2.36 1.51 -5.55
N GLY A 49 1.07 1.29 -5.24
CA GLY A 49 0.50 -0.06 -5.27
C GLY A 49 0.55 -0.69 -6.67
N TYR A 50 0.28 0.10 -7.71
CA TYR A 50 0.41 -0.36 -9.09
C TYR A 50 1.86 -0.65 -9.47
N ALA A 51 2.79 0.28 -9.19
CA ALA A 51 4.21 0.11 -9.44
C ALA A 51 4.77 -1.18 -8.83
N PHE A 52 4.43 -1.45 -7.55
CA PHE A 52 4.84 -2.69 -6.88
C PHE A 52 4.32 -3.94 -7.61
N SER A 53 3.08 -3.89 -8.12
CA SER A 53 2.47 -5.02 -8.85
C SER A 53 3.12 -5.34 -10.19
N VAL A 54 3.80 -4.35 -10.79
CA VAL A 54 4.55 -4.51 -12.04
C VAL A 54 6.07 -4.57 -11.82
N GLY A 55 6.51 -4.74 -10.56
CA GLY A 55 7.92 -4.90 -10.21
C GLY A 55 8.75 -3.62 -10.32
N GLN A 56 8.12 -2.46 -10.21
CA GLN A 56 8.77 -1.15 -10.32
C GLN A 56 8.71 -0.36 -9.00
N PRO A 57 9.67 0.54 -8.74
CA PRO A 57 9.57 1.54 -7.67
C PRO A 57 8.43 2.53 -7.91
N ASP A 58 7.92 3.15 -6.85
CA ASP A 58 6.94 4.25 -6.99
C ASP A 58 7.49 5.40 -7.86
N SER A 59 6.58 6.11 -8.52
CA SER A 59 6.87 7.23 -9.43
C SER A 59 7.74 6.92 -10.65
N THR A 60 7.79 5.65 -11.08
CA THR A 60 8.51 5.24 -12.30
C THR A 60 7.59 4.85 -13.47
N VAL A 61 6.31 4.60 -13.19
CA VAL A 61 5.31 4.24 -14.19
C VAL A 61 4.93 5.48 -15.02
N GLY A 62 4.96 5.35 -16.34
CA GLY A 62 4.61 6.44 -17.25
C GLY A 62 3.11 6.70 -17.37
N ARG A 63 2.76 7.88 -17.91
CA ARG A 63 1.35 8.29 -18.12
C ARG A 63 0.51 7.26 -18.84
N ASP A 64 1.01 6.74 -19.97
CA ASP A 64 0.24 5.84 -20.83
C ASP A 64 -0.07 4.51 -20.14
N GLU A 65 0.90 3.96 -19.40
CA GLU A 65 0.72 2.77 -18.56
C GLU A 65 -0.27 3.04 -17.43
N THR A 66 -0.19 4.20 -16.77
CA THR A 66 -1.14 4.59 -15.73
C THR A 66 -2.56 4.72 -16.29
N MET A 67 -2.76 5.32 -17.48
CA MET A 67 -4.09 5.43 -18.09
C MET A 67 -4.67 4.07 -18.46
N ALA A 68 -3.85 3.15 -18.97
CA ALA A 68 -4.26 1.78 -19.24
C ALA A 68 -4.68 1.05 -17.96
N HIS A 69 -3.90 1.20 -16.89
CA HIS A 69 -4.21 0.64 -15.58
C HIS A 69 -5.53 1.18 -15.00
N VAL A 70 -5.70 2.50 -15.05
CA VAL A 70 -6.92 3.19 -14.63
C VAL A 70 -8.15 2.69 -15.39
N ALA A 71 -8.06 2.60 -16.72
CA ALA A 71 -9.17 2.12 -17.55
C ALA A 71 -9.57 0.68 -17.17
N ALA A 72 -8.59 -0.18 -16.88
CA ALA A 72 -8.84 -1.53 -16.39
C ALA A 72 -9.61 -1.54 -15.06
N ILE A 73 -9.21 -0.71 -14.08
CA ILE A 73 -9.92 -0.59 -12.79
C ILE A 73 -11.34 -0.04 -12.99
N VAL A 74 -11.51 1.02 -13.78
CA VAL A 74 -12.82 1.63 -14.05
C VAL A 74 -13.77 0.62 -14.67
N SER A 75 -13.29 -0.20 -15.61
CA SER A 75 -14.10 -1.24 -16.26
C SER A 75 -14.50 -2.38 -15.31
N ALA A 76 -13.80 -2.54 -14.19
CA ALA A 76 -14.02 -3.65 -13.26
C ALA A 76 -15.13 -3.37 -12.24
N THR A 77 -15.68 -2.15 -12.19
CA THR A 77 -16.59 -1.69 -11.14
C THR A 77 -17.59 -0.62 -11.60
N ASP A 78 -18.77 -0.62 -10.99
CA ASP A 78 -19.78 0.44 -11.14
C ASP A 78 -19.55 1.63 -10.20
N LEU A 79 -18.58 1.53 -9.29
CA LEU A 79 -18.25 2.63 -8.38
C LEU A 79 -17.57 3.79 -9.10
N PRO A 80 -17.70 5.03 -8.59
CA PRO A 80 -16.84 6.12 -8.97
C PRO A 80 -15.38 5.83 -8.60
N VAL A 81 -14.49 6.12 -9.53
CA VAL A 81 -13.04 5.93 -9.36
C VAL A 81 -12.35 7.29 -9.48
N SER A 82 -11.55 7.61 -8.48
CA SER A 82 -10.53 8.65 -8.52
C SER A 82 -9.17 8.02 -8.82
N ALA A 83 -8.24 8.73 -9.44
CA ALA A 83 -6.88 8.21 -9.60
C ALA A 83 -5.83 9.09 -8.93
N ASP A 84 -4.74 8.45 -8.53
CA ASP A 84 -3.48 9.15 -8.35
C ASP A 84 -2.87 9.41 -9.74
N LEU A 85 -2.77 10.68 -10.12
CA LEU A 85 -2.19 11.11 -11.40
C LEU A 85 -0.80 11.74 -11.21
N GLU A 86 -0.18 11.50 -10.04
CA GLU A 86 1.13 12.04 -9.66
C GLU A 86 1.19 13.56 -9.88
N ASN A 87 2.27 14.06 -10.46
CA ASN A 87 2.40 15.46 -10.82
C ASN A 87 1.73 15.81 -12.17
N GLY A 88 0.82 14.98 -12.66
CA GLY A 88 0.25 15.11 -13.99
C GLY A 88 1.16 14.64 -15.13
N PHE A 89 2.23 13.90 -14.81
CA PHE A 89 3.23 13.32 -15.73
C PHE A 89 4.01 14.35 -16.55
N GLY A 90 4.24 15.52 -15.99
CA GLY A 90 5.09 16.55 -16.56
C GLY A 90 4.94 17.88 -15.86
N ASP A 91 5.87 18.79 -16.15
CA ASP A 91 6.06 19.98 -15.32
C ASP A 91 5.19 21.16 -15.73
N THR A 92 4.72 21.19 -16.99
CA THR A 92 3.98 22.32 -17.53
C THR A 92 2.46 22.22 -17.26
N PRO A 93 1.76 23.35 -17.09
CA PRO A 93 0.30 23.36 -16.94
C PRO A 93 -0.43 22.68 -18.11
N GLN A 94 0.10 22.77 -19.32
CA GLN A 94 -0.52 22.14 -20.51
C GLN A 94 -0.48 20.62 -20.44
N ILE A 95 0.62 20.04 -19.93
CA ILE A 95 0.73 18.58 -19.75
C ILE A 95 -0.26 18.12 -18.67
N VAL A 96 -0.38 18.86 -17.56
CA VAL A 96 -1.34 18.57 -16.50
C VAL A 96 -2.78 18.59 -17.01
N ALA A 97 -3.16 19.64 -17.77
CA ALA A 97 -4.49 19.73 -18.38
C ALA A 97 -4.78 18.58 -19.34
N GLU A 98 -3.80 18.17 -20.15
CA GLU A 98 -3.94 17.01 -21.04
C GLU A 98 -4.12 15.70 -20.25
N THR A 99 -3.36 15.53 -19.17
CA THR A 99 -3.51 14.37 -18.28
C THR A 99 -4.92 14.29 -17.67
N ILE A 100 -5.53 15.41 -17.29
CA ILE A 100 -6.94 15.44 -16.83
C ILE A 100 -7.91 14.98 -17.92
N LYS A 101 -7.71 15.41 -19.17
CA LYS A 101 -8.55 14.98 -20.30
C LYS A 101 -8.42 13.48 -20.56
N LEU A 102 -7.20 12.95 -20.55
CA LEU A 102 -6.94 11.51 -20.72
C LEU A 102 -7.54 10.70 -19.56
N ALA A 103 -7.40 11.18 -18.33
CA ALA A 103 -8.01 10.58 -17.15
C ALA A 103 -9.54 10.51 -17.27
N ALA A 104 -10.18 11.59 -17.70
CA ALA A 104 -11.61 11.63 -17.98
C ALA A 104 -12.01 10.66 -19.09
N GLN A 105 -11.23 10.55 -20.18
CA GLN A 105 -11.47 9.58 -21.27
C GLN A 105 -11.32 8.14 -20.80
N ALA A 106 -10.42 7.85 -19.86
CA ALA A 106 -10.26 6.54 -19.23
C ALA A 106 -11.42 6.16 -18.29
N GLY A 107 -12.39 7.06 -18.10
CA GLY A 107 -13.60 6.83 -17.32
C GLY A 107 -13.52 7.26 -15.85
N LEU A 108 -12.47 7.97 -15.45
CA LEU A 108 -12.36 8.55 -14.11
C LEU A 108 -13.36 9.67 -13.90
N VAL A 109 -13.73 9.86 -12.63
CA VAL A 109 -14.58 10.97 -12.17
C VAL A 109 -13.91 11.78 -11.06
N GLY A 110 -12.63 11.51 -10.81
CA GLY A 110 -11.77 12.29 -9.94
C GLY A 110 -10.31 11.96 -10.19
N GLY A 111 -9.42 12.82 -9.72
CA GLY A 111 -7.99 12.63 -9.87
C GLY A 111 -7.21 13.58 -8.98
N SER A 112 -6.02 13.17 -8.54
CA SER A 112 -5.11 14.03 -7.79
C SER A 112 -3.93 14.49 -8.62
N ILE A 113 -3.59 15.78 -8.48
CA ILE A 113 -2.35 16.37 -9.01
C ILE A 113 -1.50 16.86 -7.84
N GLU A 114 -0.24 16.46 -7.81
CA GLU A 114 0.72 16.83 -6.77
C GLU A 114 1.75 17.86 -7.23
N ASP A 115 2.38 18.49 -6.24
CA ASP A 115 3.24 19.65 -6.41
C ASP A 115 4.74 19.32 -6.36
N VAL A 116 5.13 18.10 -6.77
CA VAL A 116 6.53 17.67 -6.83
C VAL A 116 7.00 17.54 -8.27
N SER A 117 8.21 18.04 -8.55
CA SER A 117 8.86 17.85 -9.83
C SER A 117 9.44 16.45 -9.98
N GLY A 118 9.24 15.86 -11.15
CA GLY A 118 9.77 14.54 -11.48
C GLY A 118 11.23 14.64 -11.93
N ARG A 119 12.16 14.23 -11.05
CA ARG A 119 13.46 13.55 -11.29
C ARG A 119 14.56 13.98 -10.30
N ALA A 120 15.26 12.97 -9.79
CA ALA A 120 16.43 12.95 -8.91
C ALA A 120 16.28 13.55 -7.50
N ASN A 121 15.63 14.71 -7.33
CA ASN A 121 15.65 15.45 -6.06
C ASN A 121 14.27 15.72 -5.45
N CYS A 122 13.18 15.23 -6.05
CA CYS A 122 11.78 15.41 -5.60
C CYS A 122 11.52 16.83 -5.07
N THR A 123 11.76 17.84 -5.91
CA THR A 123 11.67 19.22 -5.47
C THR A 123 10.22 19.68 -5.53
N VAL A 124 9.69 20.13 -4.40
CA VAL A 124 8.38 20.80 -4.39
C VAL A 124 8.46 22.02 -5.30
N TYR A 125 7.52 22.16 -6.22
CA TYR A 125 7.40 23.35 -7.04
C TYR A 125 7.23 24.60 -6.18
N GLU A 126 7.73 25.73 -6.67
CA GLU A 126 7.50 27.02 -6.02
C GLU A 126 6.00 27.34 -5.97
N LEU A 127 5.55 28.11 -4.98
CA LEU A 127 4.12 28.40 -4.79
C LEU A 127 3.46 29.03 -6.03
N GLY A 128 4.23 29.75 -6.86
CA GLY A 128 3.79 30.30 -8.14
C GLY A 128 3.34 29.24 -9.16
N HIS A 129 3.65 27.96 -8.95
CA HIS A 129 3.23 26.85 -9.81
C HIS A 129 1.80 26.36 -9.53
N ALA A 130 1.01 27.08 -8.71
CA ALA A 130 -0.44 26.87 -8.59
C ALA A 130 -1.18 26.99 -9.95
N GLU A 131 -0.56 27.61 -10.95
CA GLU A 131 -1.03 27.59 -12.36
C GLU A 131 -1.24 26.19 -12.93
N ARG A 132 -0.52 25.18 -12.44
CA ARG A 132 -0.73 23.76 -12.82
C ARG A 132 -2.08 23.26 -12.33
N ILE A 133 -2.45 23.58 -11.09
CA ILE A 133 -3.76 23.26 -10.53
C ILE A 133 -4.85 24.07 -11.24
N LEU A 134 -4.59 25.33 -11.57
CA LEU A 134 -5.53 26.15 -12.35
C LEU A 134 -5.81 25.51 -13.72
N ALA A 135 -4.78 25.07 -14.44
CA ALA A 135 -4.94 24.41 -15.73
C ALA A 135 -5.67 23.07 -15.62
N ALA A 136 -5.42 22.29 -14.55
CA ALA A 136 -6.20 21.10 -14.24
C ALA A 136 -7.68 21.43 -14.02
N ALA A 137 -7.97 22.48 -13.23
CA ALA A 137 -9.32 22.92 -12.93
C ALA A 137 -10.03 23.47 -14.18
N GLU A 138 -9.33 24.18 -15.07
CA GLU A 138 -9.84 24.60 -16.38
C GLU A 138 -10.22 23.41 -17.25
N ALA A 139 -9.34 22.40 -17.34
CA ALA A 139 -9.64 21.17 -18.07
C ALA A 139 -10.88 20.46 -17.50
N VAL A 140 -11.01 20.40 -16.18
CA VAL A 140 -12.19 19.83 -15.49
C VAL A 140 -13.47 20.61 -15.85
N ARG A 141 -13.43 21.95 -15.88
CA ARG A 141 -14.61 22.78 -16.21
C ARG A 141 -15.14 22.53 -17.62
N HIS A 142 -14.31 22.05 -18.55
CA HIS A 142 -14.70 21.72 -19.92
C HIS A 142 -15.25 20.29 -20.09
N LEU A 143 -15.26 19.47 -19.04
CA LEU A 143 -15.82 18.12 -19.11
C LEU A 143 -17.36 18.15 -19.06
N PRO A 144 -18.05 17.23 -19.75
CA PRO A 144 -19.52 17.17 -19.76
C PRO A 144 -20.13 16.57 -18.48
N PHE A 145 -19.32 16.32 -17.45
CA PHE A 145 -19.73 15.74 -16.17
C PHE A 145 -18.89 16.30 -15.02
N ARG A 146 -19.34 16.08 -13.78
CA ARG A 146 -18.58 16.44 -12.58
C ARG A 146 -17.34 15.55 -12.42
N PHE A 147 -16.17 16.16 -12.52
CA PHE A 147 -14.89 15.54 -12.14
C PHE A 147 -14.39 16.21 -10.86
N THR A 148 -14.04 15.44 -9.84
CA THR A 148 -13.54 15.96 -8.57
C THR A 148 -12.01 16.05 -8.59
N LEU A 149 -11.48 17.26 -8.72
CA LEU A 149 -10.04 17.52 -8.70
C LEU A 149 -9.51 17.57 -7.26
N THR A 150 -8.52 16.75 -6.97
CA THR A 150 -7.77 16.81 -5.71
C THR A 150 -6.42 17.47 -5.95
N ALA A 151 -6.08 18.52 -5.20
CA ALA A 151 -4.73 19.07 -5.21
C ALA A 151 -3.95 18.59 -3.99
N ARG A 152 -2.70 18.19 -4.21
CA ARG A 152 -1.82 17.65 -3.19
C ARG A 152 -0.63 18.56 -2.91
N ALA A 153 -0.34 18.78 -1.62
CA ALA A 153 0.86 19.44 -1.14
C ALA A 153 1.78 18.39 -0.48
N GLU A 154 2.89 18.06 -1.13
CA GLU A 154 3.74 16.92 -0.77
C GLU A 154 4.85 17.27 0.24
N ASN A 155 4.85 18.50 0.78
CA ASN A 155 5.81 19.02 1.75
C ASN A 155 6.34 17.98 2.74
N PHE A 156 5.44 17.29 3.44
CA PHE A 156 5.80 16.34 4.50
C PHE A 156 6.42 15.05 3.96
N VAL A 157 6.01 14.57 2.78
CA VAL A 157 6.54 13.32 2.23
C VAL A 157 7.90 13.50 1.55
N VAL A 158 8.20 14.69 1.03
CA VAL A 158 9.52 14.99 0.44
C VAL A 158 10.53 15.58 1.45
N GLY A 159 10.25 15.45 2.75
CA GLY A 159 11.18 15.87 3.81
C GLY A 159 11.25 17.38 4.06
N ARG A 160 10.18 18.13 3.75
CA ARG A 160 10.00 19.55 4.08
C ARG A 160 8.78 19.75 4.99
N PRO A 161 8.79 19.26 6.25
CA PRO A 161 7.61 19.27 7.13
C PRO A 161 7.31 20.67 7.73
N ASP A 162 7.06 21.66 6.85
CA ASP A 162 6.61 23.00 7.21
C ASP A 162 5.09 23.09 7.05
N LEU A 163 4.37 23.07 8.18
CA LEU A 163 2.91 23.14 8.19
C LEU A 163 2.38 24.47 7.64
N ASN A 164 3.05 25.59 7.90
CA ASN A 164 2.60 26.90 7.45
C ASN A 164 2.70 27.02 5.93
N ASP A 165 3.81 26.53 5.34
CA ASP A 165 3.96 26.47 3.89
C ASP A 165 2.92 25.52 3.25
N THR A 166 2.72 24.35 3.88
CA THR A 166 1.70 23.38 3.44
C THR A 166 0.30 24.01 3.41
N ILE A 167 -0.10 24.72 4.46
CA ILE A 167 -1.39 25.42 4.53
C ILE A 167 -1.49 26.48 3.44
N LYS A 168 -0.46 27.31 3.23
CA LYS A 168 -0.45 28.34 2.18
C LYS A 168 -0.62 27.73 0.78
N ARG A 169 0.01 26.58 0.53
CA ARG A 169 -0.15 25.82 -0.73
C ARG A 169 -1.57 25.33 -0.93
N LEU A 170 -2.12 24.67 0.08
CA LEU A 170 -3.50 24.17 0.02
C LEU A 170 -4.52 25.30 -0.18
N GLN A 171 -4.31 26.45 0.47
CA GLN A 171 -5.09 27.67 0.25
C GLN A 171 -4.96 28.16 -1.20
N ALA A 172 -3.75 28.25 -1.75
CA ALA A 172 -3.57 28.62 -3.15
C ALA A 172 -4.26 27.62 -4.12
N TYR A 173 -4.26 26.32 -3.79
CA TYR A 173 -4.85 25.29 -4.63
C TYR A 173 -6.38 25.32 -4.63
N GLN A 174 -7.04 25.66 -3.52
CA GLN A 174 -8.49 25.87 -3.54
C GLN A 174 -8.89 27.09 -4.37
N GLU A 175 -8.11 28.17 -4.31
CA GLU A 175 -8.36 29.36 -5.12
C GLU A 175 -8.13 29.09 -6.61
N ALA A 176 -7.16 28.22 -6.94
CA ALA A 176 -6.94 27.72 -8.30
C ALA A 176 -8.07 26.81 -8.81
N GLY A 177 -8.97 26.34 -7.93
CA GLY A 177 -10.16 25.58 -8.29
C GLY A 177 -10.12 24.09 -7.95
N ALA A 178 -9.26 23.65 -7.03
CA ALA A 178 -9.31 22.30 -6.50
C ALA A 178 -10.58 22.06 -5.67
N ASP A 179 -11.25 20.92 -5.88
CA ASP A 179 -12.45 20.52 -5.13
C ASP A 179 -12.10 19.89 -3.78
N VAL A 180 -10.95 19.22 -3.70
CA VAL A 180 -10.45 18.51 -2.51
C VAL A 180 -8.98 18.84 -2.29
N LEU A 181 -8.59 19.00 -1.04
CA LEU A 181 -7.23 19.33 -0.63
C LEU A 181 -6.61 18.17 0.14
N TYR A 182 -5.31 17.94 -0.03
CA TYR A 182 -4.63 16.80 0.56
C TYR A 182 -3.16 17.13 0.86
N ALA A 183 -2.73 16.94 2.11
CA ALA A 183 -1.32 16.97 2.48
C ALA A 183 -0.89 15.60 3.04
N PRO A 184 -0.36 14.69 2.21
CA PRO A 184 0.19 13.42 2.70
C PRO A 184 1.33 13.65 3.69
N GLY A 185 1.46 12.77 4.68
CA GLY A 185 2.55 12.81 5.66
C GLY A 185 2.30 13.68 6.91
N VAL A 186 1.26 14.52 6.90
CA VAL A 186 0.80 15.21 8.13
C VAL A 186 0.30 14.16 9.13
N SER A 187 1.01 14.03 10.24
CA SER A 187 0.95 12.83 11.09
C SER A 187 0.60 13.10 12.55
N THR A 188 0.20 14.32 12.90
CA THR A 188 -0.31 14.65 14.23
C THR A 188 -1.78 15.08 14.16
N LYS A 189 -2.52 14.88 15.26
CA LYS A 189 -3.93 15.26 15.35
C LYS A 189 -4.11 16.78 15.21
N ASP A 190 -3.21 17.55 15.82
CA ASP A 190 -3.29 19.01 15.86
C ASP A 190 -2.95 19.61 14.50
N ASP A 191 -1.96 19.07 13.78
CA ASP A 191 -1.63 19.52 12.43
C ASP A 191 -2.77 19.20 11.44
N ILE A 192 -3.41 18.03 11.57
CA ILE A 192 -4.60 17.70 10.77
C ILE A 192 -5.72 18.71 11.06
N ALA A 193 -5.97 19.04 12.32
CA ALA A 193 -6.99 20.02 12.70
C ALA A 193 -6.67 21.42 12.15
N ALA A 194 -5.39 21.83 12.18
CA ALA A 194 -4.93 23.09 11.62
C ALA A 194 -5.14 23.16 10.10
N VAL A 195 -4.78 22.09 9.37
CA VAL A 195 -5.05 21.99 7.92
C VAL A 195 -6.54 22.11 7.64
N VAL A 196 -7.38 21.30 8.30
CA VAL A 196 -8.83 21.33 8.06
C VAL A 196 -9.45 22.70 8.41
N GLY A 197 -8.99 23.34 9.49
CA GLY A 197 -9.49 24.65 9.91
C GLY A 197 -9.01 25.85 9.07
N SER A 198 -8.07 25.64 8.15
CA SER A 198 -7.46 26.71 7.34
C SER A 198 -7.95 26.79 5.90
N VAL A 199 -8.83 25.87 5.49
CA VAL A 199 -9.33 25.72 4.11
C VAL A 199 -10.84 25.52 4.09
N ASP A 200 -11.48 25.96 3.02
CA ASP A 200 -12.95 25.88 2.86
C ASP A 200 -13.39 24.65 2.05
N ARG A 201 -12.42 23.85 1.59
CA ARG A 201 -12.65 22.66 0.76
C ARG A 201 -12.55 21.38 1.58
N PRO A 202 -13.27 20.30 1.19
CA PRO A 202 -13.04 18.97 1.70
C PRO A 202 -11.55 18.59 1.78
N VAL A 203 -11.12 18.09 2.94
CA VAL A 203 -9.76 17.59 3.13
C VAL A 203 -9.73 16.07 3.07
N ASN A 204 -8.77 15.54 2.30
CA ASN A 204 -8.38 14.14 2.30
C ASN A 204 -7.21 13.93 3.26
N VAL A 205 -7.31 12.88 4.09
CA VAL A 205 -6.20 12.40 4.92
C VAL A 205 -5.90 10.96 4.54
N VAL A 206 -4.62 10.59 4.50
CA VAL A 206 -4.20 9.21 4.29
C VAL A 206 -3.90 8.53 5.61
N MET A 207 -4.38 7.31 5.77
CA MET A 207 -4.07 6.43 6.90
C MET A 207 -3.23 5.24 6.44
N GLY A 208 -2.48 4.63 7.35
CA GLY A 208 -1.59 3.51 7.03
C GLY A 208 -0.19 3.90 6.53
N LEU A 209 0.14 5.19 6.51
CA LEU A 209 1.53 5.67 6.52
C LEU A 209 2.08 5.67 7.96
N GLU A 210 3.39 5.87 8.11
CA GLU A 210 4.02 6.07 9.41
C GLU A 210 3.46 7.35 10.08
N GLY A 211 3.24 7.29 11.40
CA GLY A 211 2.60 8.38 12.15
C GLY A 211 1.33 7.98 12.90
N VAL A 212 0.49 8.97 13.24
CA VAL A 212 -0.73 8.77 14.03
C VAL A 212 -1.73 7.86 13.30
N GLN A 213 -2.27 6.89 14.03
CA GLN A 213 -3.37 6.04 13.56
C GLN A 213 -4.67 6.56 14.17
N LEU A 214 -5.51 7.21 13.36
CA LEU A 214 -6.79 7.74 13.80
C LEU A 214 -7.94 6.93 13.20
N SER A 215 -9.00 6.73 13.99
CA SER A 215 -10.21 6.08 13.50
C SER A 215 -11.00 7.02 12.56
N ARG A 216 -11.89 6.45 11.73
CA ARG A 216 -12.82 7.21 10.90
C ARG A 216 -13.64 8.21 11.73
N ALA A 217 -14.06 7.81 12.93
CA ALA A 217 -14.84 8.67 13.83
C ALA A 217 -14.00 9.85 14.34
N ALA A 218 -12.74 9.60 14.73
CA ALA A 218 -11.82 10.65 15.17
C ALA A 218 -11.53 11.66 14.05
N LEU A 219 -11.26 11.18 12.83
CA LEU A 219 -11.04 12.05 11.67
C LEU A 219 -12.31 12.83 11.29
N SER A 220 -13.50 12.20 11.36
CA SER A 220 -14.77 12.89 11.13
C SER A 220 -15.02 14.02 12.14
N ALA A 221 -14.63 13.83 13.41
CA ALA A 221 -14.73 14.84 14.45
C ALA A 221 -13.76 16.02 14.24
N LEU A 222 -12.71 15.83 13.46
CA LEU A 222 -11.79 16.88 12.99
C LEU A 222 -12.27 17.51 11.67
N HIS A 223 -13.48 17.19 11.21
CA HIS A 223 -14.04 17.67 9.94
C HIS A 223 -13.30 17.19 8.68
N VAL A 224 -12.43 16.18 8.78
CA VAL A 224 -11.88 15.48 7.61
C VAL A 224 -13.04 14.90 6.80
N LYS A 225 -12.99 15.04 5.47
CA LYS A 225 -14.08 14.57 4.59
C LYS A 225 -13.79 13.22 3.96
N ARG A 226 -12.54 13.00 3.55
CA ARG A 226 -12.14 11.80 2.80
C ARG A 226 -10.94 11.14 3.47
N ILE A 227 -10.97 9.82 3.55
CA ILE A 227 -9.89 9.03 4.15
C ILE A 227 -9.41 8.01 3.12
N SER A 228 -8.17 8.17 2.67
CA SER A 228 -7.50 7.25 1.75
C SER A 228 -6.51 6.35 2.50
N VAL A 229 -5.98 5.33 1.85
CA VAL A 229 -4.99 4.41 2.44
C VAL A 229 -3.71 4.25 1.61
N GLY A 230 -3.61 4.94 0.47
CA GLY A 230 -2.47 4.87 -0.44
C GLY A 230 -2.07 3.42 -0.73
N SER A 231 -0.78 3.11 -0.65
CA SER A 231 -0.28 1.75 -0.88
C SER A 231 -0.46 0.78 0.29
N ALA A 232 -1.16 1.14 1.38
CA ALA A 232 -1.22 0.31 2.58
C ALA A 232 -1.82 -1.08 2.34
N LEU A 233 -2.87 -1.18 1.50
CA LEU A 233 -3.47 -2.47 1.16
C LEU A 233 -2.52 -3.32 0.31
N ALA A 234 -1.83 -2.71 -0.66
CA ALA A 234 -0.82 -3.39 -1.48
C ALA A 234 0.33 -3.90 -0.60
N ARG A 235 0.89 -3.04 0.26
CA ARG A 235 1.94 -3.41 1.22
C ARG A 235 1.50 -4.50 2.18
N ALA A 236 0.24 -4.51 2.62
CA ALA A 236 -0.29 -5.59 3.45
C ALA A 236 -0.31 -6.94 2.69
N ALA A 237 -0.74 -6.94 1.42
CA ALA A 237 -0.76 -8.12 0.57
C ALA A 237 0.66 -8.62 0.25
N PHE A 238 1.57 -7.74 -0.19
CA PHE A 238 2.97 -8.09 -0.43
C PHE A 238 3.67 -8.53 0.86
N GLY A 239 3.38 -7.91 1.99
CA GLY A 239 3.88 -8.35 3.29
C GLY A 239 3.42 -9.77 3.64
N ALA A 240 2.15 -10.11 3.37
CA ALA A 240 1.65 -11.48 3.53
C ALA A 240 2.32 -12.46 2.56
N PHE A 241 2.55 -12.05 1.31
CA PHE A 241 3.27 -12.85 0.32
C PHE A 241 4.71 -13.16 0.78
N LEU A 242 5.46 -12.14 1.22
CA LEU A 242 6.81 -12.29 1.75
C LEU A 242 6.86 -13.17 3.01
N ARG A 243 5.80 -13.15 3.83
CA ARG A 243 5.67 -14.02 5.00
C ARG A 243 5.35 -15.47 4.65
N ALA A 244 4.65 -15.73 3.54
CA ALA A 244 4.08 -17.04 3.26
C ALA A 244 5.12 -18.17 3.25
N ALA A 245 6.25 -17.99 2.55
CA ALA A 245 7.37 -18.93 2.58
C ALA A 245 8.67 -18.22 2.20
N ARG A 246 9.60 -18.14 3.14
CA ARG A 246 10.95 -17.59 2.94
C ARG A 246 11.99 -18.50 3.60
N THR A 247 13.28 -18.25 3.36
CA THR A 247 14.37 -18.97 4.05
C THR A 247 15.08 -18.07 5.04
N CYS A 248 15.24 -18.49 6.30
CA CYS A 248 16.16 -17.82 7.23
C CYS A 248 17.53 -18.47 7.03
N TYR A 249 18.38 -17.84 6.20
CA TYR A 249 19.61 -18.47 5.70
C TYR A 249 19.32 -19.77 4.93
N ASP A 250 19.42 -20.91 5.60
CA ASP A 250 19.38 -22.25 5.03
C ASP A 250 18.25 -23.13 5.57
N HIS A 251 17.27 -22.57 6.28
CA HIS A 251 16.10 -23.29 6.76
C HIS A 251 14.78 -22.56 6.46
N ILE A 252 13.68 -23.32 6.40
CA ILE A 252 12.34 -22.79 6.10
C ILE A 252 11.90 -21.82 7.19
N ALA A 253 11.36 -20.68 6.78
CA ALA A 253 10.98 -19.56 7.62
C ALA A 253 9.67 -18.92 7.15
N GLY A 254 9.24 -17.83 7.80
CA GLY A 254 7.91 -17.26 7.60
C GLY A 254 6.79 -18.15 8.14
N THR A 255 5.57 -17.96 7.64
CA THR A 255 4.36 -18.68 8.07
C THR A 255 4.53 -20.19 7.93
N LEU A 256 5.12 -20.67 6.83
CA LEU A 256 5.39 -22.10 6.64
C LEU A 256 6.38 -22.66 7.68
N GLY A 257 7.48 -21.95 7.94
CA GLY A 257 8.49 -22.38 8.92
C GLY A 257 7.94 -22.48 10.34
N VAL A 258 7.15 -21.47 10.75
CA VAL A 258 6.47 -21.46 12.06
C VAL A 258 5.41 -22.57 12.14
N SER A 259 4.62 -22.77 11.08
CA SER A 259 3.59 -23.81 11.04
C SER A 259 4.19 -25.22 11.13
N LEU A 260 5.30 -25.48 10.44
CA LEU A 260 6.03 -26.75 10.56
C LEU A 260 6.58 -26.94 11.96
N HIS A 261 7.20 -25.92 12.54
CA HIS A 261 7.69 -25.97 13.92
C HIS A 261 6.57 -26.30 14.91
N ASP A 262 5.46 -25.58 14.87
CA ASP A 262 4.30 -25.80 15.74
C ASP A 262 3.77 -27.22 15.57
N ARG A 263 3.71 -27.71 14.32
CA ARG A 263 3.28 -29.07 14.04
C ARG A 263 4.24 -30.11 14.61
N PHE A 264 5.57 -29.93 14.48
CA PHE A 264 6.55 -30.83 15.07
C PHE A 264 6.46 -30.86 16.60
N LYS A 265 6.21 -29.72 17.25
CA LYS A 265 5.96 -29.65 18.70
C LYS A 265 4.65 -30.37 19.08
N ALA A 266 3.56 -30.11 18.36
CA ALA A 266 2.27 -30.72 18.62
C ALA A 266 2.26 -32.25 18.43
N LEU A 267 3.06 -32.75 17.48
CA LEU A 267 3.27 -34.18 17.27
C LEU A 267 4.28 -34.80 18.24
N GLY A 268 4.88 -34.00 19.14
CA GLY A 268 5.88 -34.45 20.09
C GLY A 268 7.20 -34.87 19.44
N TRP A 269 7.54 -34.37 18.25
CA TRP A 269 8.79 -34.70 17.56
C TRP A 269 9.99 -33.94 18.12
N LEU A 270 9.75 -32.75 18.68
CA LEU A 270 10.77 -31.88 19.27
C LEU A 270 10.67 -31.84 20.79
N SER A 271 11.78 -32.13 21.47
CA SER A 271 12.00 -31.88 22.90
C SER A 271 12.81 -30.57 23.10
N GLY A 272 12.83 -30.05 24.33
CA GLY A 272 13.48 -28.78 24.68
C GLY A 272 12.55 -27.56 24.71
N GLY A 273 12.99 -26.52 25.42
CA GLY A 273 12.23 -25.29 25.71
C GLY A 273 12.43 -24.17 24.69
N SER A 274 11.54 -23.17 24.71
CA SER A 274 11.62 -21.98 23.86
C SER A 274 12.60 -20.95 24.45
N GLY A 275 13.88 -21.03 24.08
CA GLY A 275 14.89 -20.04 24.46
C GLY A 275 16.22 -20.26 23.75
N ALA A 276 17.02 -19.20 23.61
CA ALA A 276 18.35 -19.29 23.00
C ALA A 276 19.28 -20.30 23.72
N ASP A 277 19.08 -20.43 25.04
CA ASP A 277 19.84 -21.26 25.97
C ASP A 277 19.31 -22.69 26.12
N ASN A 278 18.20 -23.04 25.45
CA ASN A 278 17.64 -24.39 25.48
C ASN A 278 17.47 -24.93 24.05
N PRO A 279 18.49 -25.56 23.46
CA PRO A 279 18.42 -26.09 22.11
C PRO A 279 17.33 -27.16 22.00
N TYR A 280 16.74 -27.28 20.81
CA TYR A 280 15.82 -28.39 20.55
C TYR A 280 16.60 -29.68 20.38
N ASP A 281 15.97 -30.78 20.77
CA ASP A 281 16.39 -32.12 20.38
C ASP A 281 15.19 -32.90 19.82
N LEU A 282 15.43 -34.08 19.28
CA LEU A 282 14.39 -34.96 18.77
C LEU A 282 13.98 -35.98 19.84
N THR A 283 12.68 -36.21 19.99
CA THR A 283 12.18 -37.38 20.74
C THR A 283 12.42 -38.66 19.93
N PRO A 284 12.31 -39.86 20.52
CA PRO A 284 12.37 -41.11 19.75
C PRO A 284 11.36 -41.16 18.59
N GLY A 285 10.14 -40.64 18.80
CA GLY A 285 9.14 -40.50 17.74
C GLY A 285 9.52 -39.48 16.67
N GLY A 286 10.18 -38.38 17.08
CA GLY A 286 10.72 -37.38 16.14
C GLY A 286 11.83 -37.94 15.27
N VAL A 287 12.76 -38.73 15.82
CA VAL A 287 13.83 -39.40 15.06
C VAL A 287 13.22 -40.28 13.97
N GLN A 288 12.31 -41.19 14.33
CA GLN A 288 11.65 -42.08 13.37
C GLN A 288 10.90 -41.29 12.29
N ALA A 289 10.21 -40.21 12.66
CA ALA A 289 9.46 -39.41 11.71
C ALA A 289 10.35 -38.64 10.72
N PHE A 290 11.43 -38.03 11.20
CA PHE A 290 12.38 -37.32 10.31
C PHE A 290 13.17 -38.29 9.43
N GLU A 291 13.54 -39.47 9.92
CA GLU A 291 14.15 -40.53 9.10
C GLU A 291 13.18 -41.02 8.01
N ALA A 292 11.89 -41.18 8.33
CA ALA A 292 10.86 -41.52 7.34
C ALA A 292 10.65 -40.41 6.27
N LEU A 293 10.96 -39.16 6.61
CA LEU A 293 11.01 -38.05 5.64
C LEU A 293 12.28 -38.09 4.76
N GLY A 294 13.25 -38.95 5.08
CA GLY A 294 14.51 -39.12 4.37
C GLY A 294 15.65 -38.28 4.94
N ILE A 295 15.57 -37.87 6.22
CA ILE A 295 16.65 -37.15 6.90
C ILE A 295 17.50 -38.13 7.70
N ASP A 296 18.78 -38.24 7.36
CA ASP A 296 19.77 -39.00 8.14
C ASP A 296 20.11 -38.25 9.43
N ILE A 297 19.49 -38.64 10.54
CA ILE A 297 19.66 -37.97 11.84
C ILE A 297 21.07 -38.19 12.40
N GLU A 298 21.67 -39.35 12.19
CA GLU A 298 23.01 -39.65 12.69
C GLU A 298 24.06 -38.76 12.00
N ALA A 299 23.99 -38.65 10.67
CA ALA A 299 24.84 -37.74 9.91
C ALA A 299 24.56 -36.28 10.29
N THR A 300 23.29 -35.90 10.45
CA THR A 300 22.88 -34.53 10.82
C THR A 300 23.47 -34.11 12.18
N ARG A 301 23.55 -35.02 13.16
CA ARG A 301 24.18 -34.75 14.48
C ARG A 301 25.69 -34.56 14.42
N LYS A 302 26.38 -35.16 13.44
CA LYS A 302 27.84 -35.06 13.26
C LYS A 302 28.29 -33.74 12.60
N LEU A 303 27.35 -32.94 12.07
CA LEU A 303 27.66 -31.66 11.44
C LEU A 303 28.22 -30.65 12.45
N ARG A 304 29.20 -29.84 12.03
CA ARG A 304 29.83 -28.78 12.86
C ARG A 304 28.96 -27.53 12.98
N ARG A 305 27.74 -27.67 13.53
CA ARG A 305 26.78 -26.59 13.78
C ARG A 305 25.76 -27.02 14.85
N ARG A 306 24.94 -26.09 15.34
CA ARG A 306 23.83 -26.44 16.27
C ARG A 306 22.90 -27.46 15.62
N PHE A 307 22.57 -28.53 16.34
CA PHE A 307 21.71 -29.61 15.85
C PHE A 307 20.28 -29.11 15.53
N ALA A 308 19.58 -28.55 16.51
CA ALA A 308 18.32 -27.86 16.33
C ALA A 308 18.13 -26.75 17.38
N TYR A 309 17.43 -25.66 17.04
CA TYR A 309 17.10 -24.60 18.01
C TYR A 309 15.90 -23.75 17.57
N ALA A 310 15.35 -23.00 18.52
CA ALA A 310 14.30 -22.01 18.30
C ALA A 310 14.86 -20.77 17.60
N CYS A 311 14.89 -20.74 16.26
CA CYS A 311 15.25 -19.52 15.55
C CYS A 311 14.01 -18.62 15.46
N VAL A 312 14.13 -17.38 15.94
CA VAL A 312 13.01 -16.43 15.98
C VAL A 312 12.82 -15.84 14.59
N ASP A 313 11.68 -16.13 13.97
CA ASP A 313 11.34 -15.52 12.70
C ASP A 313 11.02 -14.04 12.89
N TRP A 314 11.73 -13.16 12.18
CA TRP A 314 11.54 -11.71 12.29
C TRP A 314 10.16 -11.24 11.79
N SER A 315 9.55 -11.99 10.86
CA SER A 315 8.31 -11.62 10.20
C SER A 315 7.07 -12.11 10.95
N GLU A 316 7.18 -13.25 11.65
CA GLU A 316 6.11 -13.83 12.48
C GLU A 316 6.27 -13.55 13.97
N ARG A 317 7.47 -13.11 14.41
CA ARG A 317 7.85 -12.96 15.83
C ARG A 317 7.64 -14.25 16.65
N ARG A 318 7.80 -15.41 15.99
CA ARG A 318 7.57 -16.75 16.55
C ARG A 318 8.71 -17.70 16.15
N PRO A 319 8.99 -18.75 16.94
CA PRO A 319 10.07 -19.68 16.64
C PRO A 319 9.75 -20.56 15.43
N HIS A 320 10.77 -20.81 14.62
CA HIS A 320 10.84 -21.93 13.67
C HIS A 320 12.08 -22.81 13.98
N VAL A 321 12.22 -23.95 13.30
CA VAL A 321 13.36 -24.86 13.50
C VAL A 321 14.58 -24.37 12.73
N GLY A 322 15.58 -23.84 13.46
CA GLY A 322 16.92 -23.56 12.93
C GLY A 322 17.89 -24.71 13.22
N GLY A 323 19.09 -24.62 12.63
CA GLY A 323 20.17 -25.61 12.85
C GLY A 323 20.23 -26.69 11.78
N ALA A 324 20.98 -27.75 12.05
CA ALA A 324 21.18 -28.87 11.12
C ALA A 324 19.86 -29.54 10.71
N VAL A 325 18.94 -29.74 11.66
CA VAL A 325 17.59 -30.29 11.39
C VAL A 325 16.79 -29.34 10.49
N GLY A 326 16.81 -28.04 10.77
CA GLY A 326 16.11 -27.03 9.95
C GLY A 326 16.59 -27.03 8.50
N ALA A 327 17.92 -27.12 8.30
CA ALA A 327 18.52 -27.19 6.97
C ALA A 327 18.18 -28.50 6.24
N ALA A 328 18.18 -29.63 6.95
CA ALA A 328 17.80 -30.91 6.38
C ALA A 328 16.32 -30.96 5.94
N VAL A 329 15.42 -30.35 6.73
CA VAL A 329 14.00 -30.24 6.37
C VAL A 329 13.82 -29.39 5.10
N LEU A 330 14.54 -28.27 4.97
CA LEU A 330 14.52 -27.48 3.74
C LEU A 330 15.02 -28.31 2.54
N ASN A 331 16.13 -29.04 2.70
CA ASN A 331 16.68 -29.88 1.64
C ASN A 331 15.67 -30.94 1.20
N VAL A 332 15.00 -31.65 2.12
CA VAL A 332 13.96 -32.62 1.76
C VAL A 332 12.83 -31.94 0.99
N ALA A 333 12.36 -30.78 1.44
CA ALA A 333 11.28 -30.05 0.78
C ALA A 333 11.66 -29.62 -0.66
N LEU A 334 12.91 -29.21 -0.88
CA LEU A 334 13.44 -28.87 -2.21
C LEU A 334 13.58 -30.10 -3.11
N HIS A 335 14.20 -31.18 -2.62
CA HIS A 335 14.39 -32.42 -3.38
C HIS A 335 13.05 -33.06 -3.79
N ARG A 336 12.04 -32.98 -2.92
CA ARG A 336 10.68 -33.48 -3.19
C ARG A 336 9.80 -32.47 -3.94
N LYS A 337 10.30 -31.28 -4.26
CA LYS A 337 9.57 -30.18 -4.91
C LYS A 337 8.29 -29.75 -4.19
N TRP A 338 8.27 -29.87 -2.86
CA TRP A 338 7.21 -29.29 -2.02
C TRP A 338 7.31 -27.77 -1.96
N VAL A 339 8.53 -27.28 -2.12
CA VAL A 339 8.86 -25.87 -2.33
C VAL A 339 9.90 -25.77 -3.45
N ILE A 340 9.93 -24.63 -4.12
CA ILE A 340 11.00 -24.23 -5.03
C ILE A 340 11.75 -23.07 -4.39
N ARG A 341 13.07 -23.03 -4.55
CA ARG A 341 13.89 -21.90 -4.10
C ARG A 341 14.12 -20.99 -5.29
N ASP A 342 13.58 -19.79 -5.20
CA ASP A 342 13.98 -18.72 -6.11
C ASP A 342 15.29 -18.10 -5.62
N LEU A 343 16.23 -17.89 -6.55
CA LEU A 343 17.52 -17.24 -6.30
C LEU A 343 17.52 -15.93 -7.07
N ASP A 344 16.53 -15.09 -6.79
CA ASP A 344 16.61 -13.67 -7.12
C ASP A 344 17.62 -12.98 -6.18
#